data_AF-A0A842VZ85-F1
#
_entry.id   AF-A0A842VZ85-F1
#
_cell.length_a   1.000
_cell.length_b   1.000
_cell.length_c   1.000
_cell.angle_alpha   90.00
_cell.angle_beta   90.00
_cell.angle_gamma   90.00
#
_symmetry.space_group_name_H-M   'P 1'
#
loop_
_entity.id
_entity.type
_entity.pdbx_description
1 polymer ?
#
loop_
_entity_poly.entity_id
_entity_poly.type
_entity_poly.pdbx_seq_one_letter_code
_entity_poly.pdbx_strand_id
1 'polypeptide(L)'
;MPKDSSTNFNKRRSHVIVTLMFILSILAGNLAIFIYQHYNRSEFLIYINDVDRLPDGNTLVRVGEFQTTLKIMGGKERKNCFSTIMELDELGNIVWQYIPEDPATIHPDHEVKKKAMKGTIGYFFTDCLADKIRFLERDTKEITWEYWFGDIDWQQLNSSWDEDHYYNKPETSDWSHVNDIDFKNYGTWESMLISIRDFNLMIEVNFTRAQDRTKANYSDIVWWYGGDNVLKCPHNPEYLPDGNILIVDSEHYSLIEVNRTTKEIEWEWENSEIMSWPRDCDIMGNPNRYLVTDVDEVFILNKTSGEVELRIPHGGYEADYIDSTNTILIGGDTNGKIWEFNADTGVKVWEWGKGGGPVILARVNLSILAIFEVYWVLVIFSQNKPKKWLKILPLVALIAIELFVIFDFQIVHDFFFTRAIC
;
A
#
# COMPACT_ATOMS: atom_id res chain seq x y z
N MET A 1 39.57 -52.58 -30.59
CA MET A 1 38.56 -51.63 -31.10
C MET A 1 38.85 -50.26 -30.51
N PRO A 2 39.12 -49.22 -31.32
CA PRO A 2 39.34 -47.88 -30.79
C PRO A 2 38.01 -47.33 -30.26
N LYS A 3 37.99 -46.84 -29.01
CA LYS A 3 36.86 -46.07 -28.50
C LYS A 3 36.77 -44.80 -29.34
N ASP A 4 35.68 -44.71 -30.09
CA ASP A 4 35.34 -43.58 -30.95
C ASP A 4 35.31 -42.27 -30.13
N SER A 5 36.40 -41.50 -30.22
CA SER A 5 36.57 -40.23 -29.53
C SER A 5 35.75 -39.11 -30.18
N SER A 6 35.33 -39.31 -31.44
CA SER A 6 34.56 -38.33 -32.22
C SER A 6 33.12 -38.20 -31.72
N THR A 7 32.50 -39.33 -31.32
CA THR A 7 31.12 -39.36 -30.81
C THR A 7 30.98 -38.76 -29.42
N ASN A 8 32.01 -38.89 -28.56
CA ASN A 8 32.03 -38.24 -27.24
C ASN A 8 32.25 -36.73 -27.32
N PHE A 9 33.03 -36.26 -28.30
CA PHE A 9 33.26 -34.83 -28.54
C PHE A 9 32.00 -34.14 -29.08
N ASN A 10 31.31 -34.77 -30.04
CA ASN A 10 30.03 -34.28 -30.55
C ASN A 10 28.94 -34.22 -29.48
N LYS A 11 28.85 -35.23 -28.60
CA LYS A 11 27.91 -35.20 -27.47
C LYS A 11 28.17 -34.06 -26.49
N ARG A 12 29.43 -33.82 -26.11
CA ARG A 12 29.78 -32.66 -25.26
C ARG A 12 29.44 -31.34 -25.92
N ARG A 13 29.68 -31.20 -27.23
CA ARG A 13 29.37 -30.00 -28.00
C ARG A 13 27.86 -29.75 -28.08
N SER A 14 27.05 -30.80 -28.25
CA SER A 14 25.59 -30.71 -28.21
C SER A 14 25.07 -30.28 -26.84
N HIS A 15 25.63 -30.79 -25.74
CA HIS A 15 25.22 -30.37 -24.39
C HIS A 15 25.52 -28.89 -24.16
N VAL A 16 26.71 -28.42 -24.54
CA VAL A 16 27.10 -27.01 -24.40
C VAL A 16 26.20 -26.09 -25.23
N ILE A 17 25.91 -26.43 -26.48
CA ILE A 17 25.04 -25.64 -27.35
C ILE A 17 23.64 -25.53 -26.76
N VAL A 18 23.07 -26.61 -26.23
CA VAL A 18 21.71 -26.55 -25.68
C VAL A 18 21.67 -25.86 -24.31
N THR A 19 22.68 -26.04 -23.46
CA THR A 19 22.80 -25.23 -22.24
C THR A 19 22.86 -23.74 -22.58
N LEU A 20 23.60 -23.35 -23.62
CA LEU A 20 23.63 -21.96 -24.12
C LEU A 20 22.26 -21.50 -24.63
N MET A 21 21.57 -22.32 -25.43
CA MET A 21 20.21 -21.99 -25.89
C MET A 21 19.23 -21.84 -24.73
N PHE A 22 19.35 -22.64 -23.68
CA PHE A 22 18.51 -22.53 -22.48
C PHE A 22 18.78 -21.24 -21.70
N ILE A 23 20.05 -20.92 -21.47
CA ILE A 23 20.45 -19.65 -20.86
C ILE A 23 19.89 -18.49 -21.71
N LEU A 24 20.01 -18.56 -23.04
CA LEU A 24 19.45 -17.56 -23.95
C LEU A 24 17.92 -17.49 -23.88
N SER A 25 17.22 -18.61 -23.72
CA SER A 25 15.75 -18.62 -23.56
C SER A 25 15.30 -18.04 -22.22
N ILE A 26 16.02 -18.33 -21.12
CA ILE A 26 15.76 -17.69 -19.82
C ILE A 26 16.01 -16.19 -19.94
N LEU A 27 17.14 -15.79 -20.52
CA LEU A 27 17.47 -14.37 -20.71
C LEU A 27 16.43 -13.69 -21.60
N ALA A 28 15.98 -14.33 -22.69
CA ALA A 28 14.95 -13.81 -23.58
C ALA A 28 13.58 -13.74 -22.90
N GLY A 29 13.21 -14.74 -22.09
CA GLY A 29 11.98 -14.75 -21.30
C GLY A 29 11.97 -13.66 -20.24
N ASN A 30 13.06 -13.52 -19.47
CA ASN A 30 13.21 -12.43 -18.50
C ASN A 30 13.24 -11.06 -19.19
N LEU A 31 13.91 -10.94 -20.34
CA LEU A 31 13.90 -9.71 -21.14
C LEU A 31 12.50 -9.40 -21.66
N ALA A 32 11.73 -10.41 -22.10
CA ALA A 32 10.36 -10.22 -22.56
C ALA A 32 9.42 -9.83 -21.40
N ILE A 33 9.59 -10.41 -20.21
CA ILE A 33 8.87 -9.98 -19.00
C ILE A 33 9.27 -8.56 -18.62
N PHE A 34 10.57 -8.24 -18.62
CA PHE A 34 11.06 -6.89 -18.32
C PHE A 34 10.50 -5.86 -19.30
N ILE A 35 10.50 -6.19 -20.60
CA ILE A 35 9.89 -5.37 -21.65
C ILE A 35 8.37 -5.26 -21.41
N TYR A 36 7.68 -6.37 -21.14
CA TYR A 36 6.24 -6.38 -20.89
C TYR A 36 5.89 -5.53 -19.66
N GLN A 37 6.60 -5.68 -18.55
CA GLN A 37 6.45 -4.88 -17.34
C GLN A 37 6.74 -3.40 -17.63
N HIS A 38 7.77 -3.10 -18.43
CA HIS A 38 8.09 -1.72 -18.82
C HIS A 38 6.93 -1.06 -19.60
N TYR A 39 6.28 -1.80 -20.50
CA TYR A 39 5.16 -1.29 -21.29
C TYR A 39 3.78 -1.43 -20.62
N ASN A 40 3.63 -2.31 -19.62
CA ASN A 40 2.37 -2.61 -18.92
C ASN A 40 2.53 -2.45 -17.40
N ARG A 41 3.21 -1.38 -16.96
CA ARG A 41 3.50 -1.16 -15.54
C ARG A 41 2.25 -1.26 -14.66
N SER A 42 1.12 -0.76 -15.16
CA SER A 42 -0.18 -0.82 -14.47
C SER A 42 -0.68 -2.22 -14.12
N GLU A 43 -0.21 -3.26 -14.82
CA GLU A 43 -0.57 -4.65 -14.49
C GLU A 43 0.28 -5.25 -13.35
N PHE A 44 1.35 -4.54 -12.94
CA PHE A 44 2.25 -4.90 -11.84
C PHE A 44 2.16 -3.94 -10.66
N LEU A 45 1.27 -2.97 -10.77
CA LEU A 45 0.80 -2.13 -9.69
C LEU A 45 -0.14 -2.95 -8.84
N ILE A 46 0.24 -3.19 -7.59
CA ILE A 46 -0.55 -4.09 -6.75
C ILE A 46 -0.80 -3.58 -5.34
N TYR A 47 -0.26 -2.42 -4.98
CA TYR A 47 -0.34 -1.91 -3.62
C TYR A 47 -1.12 -0.59 -3.62
N ILE A 48 -2.42 -0.65 -3.38
CA ILE A 48 -3.35 0.49 -3.46
C ILE A 48 -3.74 0.88 -2.04
N ASN A 49 -3.14 1.95 -1.53
CA ASN A 49 -3.39 2.40 -0.17
C ASN A 49 -4.50 3.42 -0.06
N ASP A 50 -4.69 4.20 -1.12
CA ASP A 50 -5.61 5.33 -1.12
C ASP A 50 -6.30 5.38 -2.48
N VAL A 51 -7.61 5.67 -2.42
CA VAL A 51 -8.49 5.80 -3.56
C VAL A 51 -9.61 6.80 -3.29
N ASP A 52 -9.67 7.83 -4.11
CA ASP A 52 -10.67 8.91 -4.03
C ASP A 52 -11.47 9.03 -5.33
N ARG A 53 -12.78 9.28 -5.25
CA ARG A 53 -13.56 9.71 -6.42
C ARG A 53 -13.51 11.23 -6.58
N LEU A 54 -12.94 11.70 -7.69
CA LEU A 54 -12.83 13.12 -7.99
C LEU A 54 -14.16 13.72 -8.52
N PRO A 55 -14.38 15.05 -8.36
CA PRO A 55 -15.60 15.71 -8.84
C PRO A 55 -15.84 15.64 -10.36
N ASP A 56 -14.81 15.35 -11.14
CA ASP A 56 -14.90 15.18 -12.60
C ASP A 56 -15.25 13.73 -13.01
N GLY A 57 -15.47 12.84 -12.04
CA GLY A 57 -15.78 11.43 -12.24
C GLY A 57 -14.54 10.53 -12.31
N ASN A 58 -13.34 11.09 -12.44
CA ASN A 58 -12.11 10.32 -12.42
C ASN A 58 -11.85 9.73 -11.02
N THR A 59 -11.06 8.66 -10.95
CA THR A 59 -10.60 8.07 -9.70
C THR A 59 -9.14 8.45 -9.47
N LEU A 60 -8.85 9.14 -8.38
CA LEU A 60 -7.50 9.35 -7.89
C LEU A 60 -7.05 8.08 -7.15
N VAL A 61 -5.82 7.66 -7.40
CA VAL A 61 -5.28 6.45 -6.79
C VAL A 61 -3.82 6.66 -6.45
N ARG A 62 -3.43 6.25 -5.24
CA ARG A 62 -2.03 5.95 -4.93
C ARG A 62 -1.77 4.49 -5.25
N VAL A 63 -0.69 4.20 -5.98
CA VAL A 63 -0.27 2.81 -6.20
C VAL A 63 1.23 2.57 -5.99
N GLY A 64 1.58 1.42 -5.41
CA GLY A 64 2.94 0.89 -5.28
C GLY A 64 3.20 -0.38 -6.09
N GLU A 65 4.48 -0.71 -6.29
CA GLU A 65 4.91 -1.95 -6.96
C GLU A 65 4.94 -3.17 -6.03
N PHE A 66 4.74 -4.36 -6.60
CA PHE A 66 4.88 -5.65 -5.90
C PHE A 66 6.24 -5.86 -5.21
N GLN A 67 7.33 -5.31 -5.75
CA GLN A 67 8.64 -5.46 -5.13
C GLN A 67 8.70 -4.82 -3.75
N THR A 68 7.91 -3.77 -3.50
CA THR A 68 7.72 -3.15 -2.19
C THR A 68 7.11 -4.16 -1.23
N THR A 69 6.03 -4.84 -1.63
CA THR A 69 5.39 -5.91 -0.85
C THR A 69 6.37 -7.02 -0.50
N LEU A 70 7.19 -7.47 -1.46
CA LEU A 70 8.21 -8.51 -1.21
C LEU A 70 9.32 -8.06 -0.24
N LYS A 71 9.71 -6.77 -0.27
CA LYS A 71 10.68 -6.23 0.69
C LYS A 71 10.09 -6.18 2.10
N ILE A 72 8.87 -5.69 2.24
CA ILE A 72 8.13 -5.66 3.51
C ILE A 72 8.01 -7.07 4.09
N MET A 73 7.54 -8.04 3.29
CA MET A 73 7.44 -9.45 3.70
C MET A 73 8.79 -10.06 4.10
N GLY A 74 9.89 -9.58 3.51
CA GLY A 74 11.25 -10.02 3.83
C GLY A 74 11.90 -9.29 5.00
N GLY A 75 11.19 -8.39 5.69
CA GLY A 75 11.73 -7.53 6.75
C GLY A 75 12.83 -6.59 6.25
N LYS A 76 12.81 -6.24 4.95
CA LYS A 76 13.79 -5.34 4.33
C LYS A 76 13.24 -3.93 4.27
N GLU A 77 14.15 -2.97 4.43
CA GLU A 77 13.87 -1.55 4.34
C GLU A 77 13.12 -1.18 3.06
N ARG A 78 12.08 -0.35 3.17
CA ARG A 78 11.24 0.13 2.07
C ARG A 78 11.97 1.07 1.08
N LYS A 79 13.28 1.26 1.21
CA LYS A 79 14.08 2.11 0.29
C LYS A 79 13.98 1.64 -1.17
N ASN A 80 13.89 2.60 -2.09
CA ASN A 80 13.78 2.39 -3.54
C ASN A 80 12.54 1.58 -3.94
N CYS A 81 11.42 1.87 -3.30
CA CYS A 81 10.13 1.27 -3.60
C CYS A 81 9.37 2.19 -4.55
N PHE A 82 8.97 1.65 -5.70
CA PHE A 82 8.17 2.42 -6.65
C PHE A 82 6.81 2.71 -6.03
N SER A 83 6.42 3.98 -6.13
CA SER A 83 5.11 4.49 -5.80
C SER A 83 4.74 5.57 -6.81
N THR A 84 3.45 5.76 -7.06
CA THR A 84 2.93 6.65 -8.08
C THR A 84 1.54 7.14 -7.70
N ILE A 85 1.23 8.37 -8.12
CA ILE A 85 -0.10 8.96 -8.01
C ILE A 85 -0.70 8.97 -9.41
N MET A 86 -1.96 8.56 -9.57
CA MET A 86 -2.63 8.52 -10.86
C MET A 86 -4.07 9.02 -10.78
N GLU A 87 -4.56 9.55 -11.90
CA GLU A 87 -5.99 9.71 -12.14
C GLU A 87 -6.42 8.72 -13.24
N LEU A 88 -7.51 8.01 -13.00
CA LEU A 88 -8.13 7.05 -13.91
C LEU A 88 -9.50 7.57 -14.36
N ASP A 89 -9.85 7.43 -15.64
CA ASP A 89 -11.23 7.66 -16.09
C ASP A 89 -12.16 6.49 -15.68
N GLU A 90 -13.47 6.63 -15.94
CA GLU A 90 -14.48 5.60 -15.65
C GLU A 90 -14.21 4.24 -16.33
N LEU A 91 -13.47 4.24 -17.44
CA LEU A 91 -13.06 3.04 -18.18
C LEU A 91 -11.74 2.45 -17.64
N GLY A 92 -11.10 3.11 -16.68
CA GLY A 92 -9.84 2.69 -16.08
C GLY A 92 -8.60 3.12 -16.86
N ASN A 93 -8.71 4.04 -17.82
CA ASN A 93 -7.57 4.58 -18.53
C ASN A 93 -6.86 5.63 -17.67
N ILE A 94 -5.53 5.59 -17.65
CA ILE A 94 -4.71 6.61 -16.98
C ILE A 94 -4.82 7.93 -17.77
N VAL A 95 -5.47 8.93 -17.17
CA VAL A 95 -5.61 10.28 -17.75
C VAL A 95 -4.55 11.24 -17.23
N TRP A 96 -3.97 10.95 -16.06
CA TRP A 96 -2.83 11.67 -15.50
C TRP A 96 -2.01 10.74 -14.59
N GLN A 97 -0.70 10.97 -14.52
CA GLN A 97 0.21 10.18 -13.68
C GLN A 97 1.43 10.99 -13.24
N TYR A 98 1.83 10.80 -11.98
CA TYR A 98 3.14 11.19 -11.47
C TYR A 98 3.92 9.97 -10.99
N ILE A 99 5.16 9.85 -11.47
CA ILE A 99 6.13 8.86 -11.01
C ILE A 99 7.30 9.68 -10.44
N PRO A 100 7.67 9.48 -9.16
CA PRO A 100 8.84 10.12 -8.58
C PRO A 100 10.11 9.82 -9.38
N GLU A 101 10.93 10.85 -9.60
CA GLU A 101 12.21 10.69 -10.32
C GLU A 101 13.19 9.80 -9.54
N ASP A 102 13.18 9.92 -8.21
CA ASP A 102 14.00 9.13 -7.30
C ASP A 102 13.15 8.49 -6.19
N PRO A 103 12.79 7.19 -6.33
CA PRO A 103 12.01 6.47 -5.32
C PRO A 103 12.79 6.18 -4.03
N ALA A 104 14.07 6.58 -3.93
CA ALA A 104 14.83 6.55 -2.68
C ALA A 104 14.47 7.69 -1.74
N THR A 105 13.99 8.81 -2.30
CA THR A 105 13.80 10.08 -1.57
C THR A 105 12.37 10.60 -1.61
N ILE A 106 11.56 10.10 -2.55
CA ILE A 106 10.15 10.44 -2.70
C ILE A 106 9.33 9.17 -2.82
N HIS A 107 8.45 8.96 -1.85
CA HIS A 107 7.60 7.80 -1.74
C HIS A 107 6.22 8.21 -1.22
N PRO A 108 5.29 8.61 -2.12
CA PRO A 108 3.88 8.73 -1.75
C PRO A 108 3.43 7.39 -1.16
N ASP A 109 2.81 7.33 0.02
CA ASP A 109 2.41 6.05 0.62
C ASP A 109 0.93 5.95 0.92
N HIS A 110 0.50 6.53 2.02
CA HIS A 110 -0.74 6.10 2.64
C HIS A 110 -1.95 6.99 2.33
N GLU A 111 -1.72 8.24 1.91
CA GLU A 111 -2.79 9.21 1.68
C GLU A 111 -2.37 10.22 0.61
N VAL A 112 -3.31 10.59 -0.27
CA VAL A 112 -3.15 11.54 -1.39
C VAL A 112 -4.43 12.33 -1.64
N LYS A 113 -4.47 13.59 -1.18
CA LYS A 113 -5.64 14.48 -1.42
C LYS A 113 -5.40 15.50 -2.52
N LYS A 114 -6.28 15.55 -3.53
CA LYS A 114 -6.26 16.58 -4.58
C LYS A 114 -6.85 17.90 -4.07
N LYS A 115 -6.05 18.96 -4.02
CA LYS A 115 -6.48 20.28 -3.49
C LYS A 115 -5.73 21.44 -4.15
N ALA A 116 -6.33 22.62 -4.09
CA ALA A 116 -5.66 23.87 -4.46
C ALA A 116 -4.71 24.34 -3.34
N MET A 117 -3.53 24.84 -3.72
CA MET A 117 -2.60 25.52 -2.84
C MET A 117 -2.01 26.72 -3.56
N LYS A 118 -2.04 27.91 -2.93
CA LYS A 118 -1.43 29.15 -3.48
C LYS A 118 -1.78 29.47 -4.95
N GLY A 119 -3.00 29.12 -5.37
CA GLY A 119 -3.50 29.41 -6.72
C GLY A 119 -3.19 28.35 -7.78
N THR A 120 -2.52 27.24 -7.41
CA THR A 120 -2.33 26.07 -8.28
C THR A 120 -3.11 24.88 -7.76
N ILE A 121 -3.44 23.93 -8.64
CA ILE A 121 -4.07 22.65 -8.27
C ILE A 121 -2.98 21.58 -8.22
N GLY A 122 -3.03 20.73 -7.20
CA GLY A 122 -2.06 19.66 -7.02
C GLY A 122 -2.57 18.59 -6.08
N TYR A 123 -1.64 17.82 -5.56
CA TYR A 123 -1.89 16.71 -4.66
C TYR A 123 -1.03 16.90 -3.42
N PHE A 124 -1.67 16.88 -2.26
CA PHE A 124 -0.97 16.60 -1.02
C PHE A 124 -0.79 15.10 -0.90
N PHE A 125 0.36 14.66 -0.40
CA PHE A 125 0.54 13.25 -0.09
C PHE A 125 1.42 13.05 1.13
N THR A 126 1.20 11.94 1.81
CA THR A 126 2.05 11.46 2.90
C THR A 126 3.24 10.70 2.32
N ASP A 127 4.44 11.06 2.79
CA ASP A 127 5.68 10.39 2.47
C ASP A 127 6.25 9.77 3.73
N CYS A 128 5.84 8.53 4.01
CA CYS A 128 6.24 7.82 5.22
C CYS A 128 7.77 7.65 5.27
N LEU A 129 8.42 7.36 4.14
CA LEU A 129 9.86 7.09 4.12
C LEU A 129 10.68 8.34 4.41
N ALA A 130 10.26 9.50 3.92
CA ALA A 130 10.94 10.76 4.15
C ALA A 130 10.44 11.50 5.41
N ASP A 131 9.38 11.01 6.05
CA ASP A 131 8.72 11.63 7.20
C ASP A 131 8.21 13.04 6.89
N LYS A 132 7.55 13.17 5.73
CA LYS A 132 7.08 14.46 5.21
C LYS A 132 5.66 14.40 4.71
N ILE A 133 5.00 15.55 4.74
CA ILE A 133 3.87 15.84 3.85
C ILE A 133 4.39 16.72 2.71
N ARG A 134 3.93 16.45 1.49
CA ARG A 134 4.40 17.14 0.28
C ARG A 134 3.23 17.64 -0.53
N PHE A 135 3.43 18.74 -1.24
CA PHE A 135 2.52 19.21 -2.28
C PHE A 135 3.17 19.09 -3.65
N LEU A 136 2.53 18.32 -4.52
CA LEU A 136 2.89 18.13 -5.92
C LEU A 136 1.96 18.95 -6.82
N GLU A 137 2.49 19.94 -7.52
CA GLU A 137 1.71 20.70 -8.49
C GLU A 137 1.36 19.82 -9.71
N ARG A 138 0.08 19.78 -10.10
CA ARG A 138 -0.43 18.79 -11.07
C ARG A 138 0.14 18.95 -12.47
N ASP A 139 0.26 20.18 -12.96
CA ASP A 139 0.60 20.45 -14.35
C ASP A 139 2.12 20.41 -14.60
N THR A 140 2.89 20.96 -13.67
CA THR A 140 4.36 20.96 -13.73
C THR A 140 4.97 19.65 -13.24
N LYS A 141 4.26 18.91 -12.39
CA LYS A 141 4.75 17.73 -11.65
C LYS A 141 5.95 18.05 -10.75
N GLU A 142 6.03 19.29 -10.29
CA GLU A 142 7.06 19.74 -9.35
C GLU A 142 6.53 19.68 -7.91
N ILE A 143 7.36 19.22 -6.99
CA ILE A 143 7.09 19.35 -5.55
C ILE A 143 7.43 20.78 -5.16
N THR A 144 6.42 21.57 -4.78
CA THR A 144 6.57 23.00 -4.50
C THR A 144 6.45 23.35 -3.03
N TRP A 145 6.08 22.38 -2.18
CA TRP A 145 6.05 22.53 -0.73
C TRP A 145 6.29 21.20 -0.01
N GLU A 146 6.97 21.28 1.13
CA GLU A 146 7.26 20.15 2.01
C GLU A 146 7.07 20.58 3.47
N TYR A 147 6.63 19.63 4.30
CA TYR A 147 6.51 19.80 5.74
C TYR A 147 7.14 18.60 6.43
N TRP A 148 8.35 18.77 6.93
CA TRP A 148 9.16 17.71 7.52
C TRP A 148 9.06 17.71 9.04
N PHE A 149 8.62 16.60 9.64
CA PHE A 149 8.41 16.51 11.09
C PHE A 149 9.70 16.67 11.91
N GLY A 150 10.87 16.38 11.31
CA GLY A 150 12.17 16.56 11.95
C GLY A 150 12.58 18.02 12.20
N ASP A 151 11.89 19.00 11.60
CA ASP A 151 12.09 20.43 11.90
C ASP A 151 11.32 20.90 13.15
N ILE A 152 10.41 20.08 13.68
CA ILE A 152 9.57 20.43 14.84
C ILE A 152 10.32 20.14 16.13
N ASP A 153 10.39 21.15 17.02
CA ASP A 153 10.82 20.96 18.41
C ASP A 153 9.62 20.50 19.23
N TRP A 154 9.50 19.18 19.43
CA TRP A 154 8.34 18.56 20.09
C TRP A 154 8.28 18.88 21.59
N GLN A 155 9.41 19.24 22.21
CA GLN A 155 9.45 19.63 23.61
C GLN A 155 8.63 20.90 23.88
N GLN A 156 8.50 21.78 22.88
CA GLN A 156 7.68 23.00 23.00
C GLN A 156 6.18 22.70 23.09
N LEU A 157 5.73 21.57 22.54
CA LEU A 157 4.34 21.14 22.64
C LEU A 157 4.05 20.47 23.97
N ASN A 158 4.98 19.64 24.45
CA ASN A 158 4.88 18.97 25.73
C ASN A 158 6.28 18.76 26.32
N SER A 159 6.51 19.28 27.53
CA SER A 159 7.80 19.19 28.19
C SER A 159 8.26 17.76 28.50
N SER A 160 7.37 16.76 28.47
CA SER A 160 7.74 15.35 28.60
C SER A 160 8.33 14.75 27.32
N TRP A 161 8.14 15.39 26.16
CA TRP A 161 8.78 15.03 24.90
C TRP A 161 10.09 15.80 24.76
N ASP A 162 10.98 15.61 25.73
CA ASP A 162 12.27 16.29 25.80
C ASP A 162 13.21 15.93 24.65
N GLU A 163 14.41 16.52 24.66
CA GLU A 163 15.43 16.32 23.61
C GLU A 163 15.82 14.85 23.39
N ASP A 164 15.61 13.98 24.38
CA ASP A 164 15.92 12.55 24.33
C ASP A 164 14.73 11.68 23.94
N HIS A 165 13.51 12.23 23.95
CA HIS A 165 12.33 11.58 23.40
C HIS A 165 12.53 11.24 21.92
N TYR A 166 12.01 10.09 21.49
CA TYR A 166 12.25 9.60 20.12
C TYR A 166 11.66 10.52 19.04
N TYR A 167 10.63 11.31 19.37
CA TYR A 167 10.10 12.40 18.52
C TYR A 167 11.14 13.47 18.16
N ASN A 168 12.23 13.59 18.92
CA ASN A 168 13.31 14.54 18.64
C ASN A 168 14.59 13.83 18.13
N LYS A 169 14.50 12.53 17.81
CA LYS A 169 15.59 11.72 17.28
C LYS A 169 15.23 11.15 15.90
N PRO A 170 15.12 12.00 14.86
CA PRO A 170 14.75 11.53 13.53
C PRO A 170 15.71 10.45 13.02
N GLU A 171 15.15 9.32 12.61
CA GLU A 171 15.90 8.30 11.89
C GLU A 171 16.06 8.66 10.40
N THR A 172 16.76 7.82 9.64
CA THR A 172 17.02 8.08 8.22
C THR A 172 15.88 7.69 7.29
N SER A 173 14.87 6.95 7.78
CA SER A 173 13.72 6.50 7.01
C SER A 173 12.60 6.06 7.94
N ASP A 174 11.36 6.37 7.59
CA ASP A 174 10.14 5.80 8.19
C ASP A 174 10.08 5.92 9.72
N TRP A 175 10.48 7.08 10.24
CA TRP A 175 10.60 7.34 11.66
C TRP A 175 9.27 7.78 12.32
N SER A 176 8.53 8.60 11.60
CA SER A 176 7.24 9.16 12.00
C SER A 176 6.09 8.28 11.50
N HIS A 177 6.32 7.59 10.37
CA HIS A 177 5.31 6.84 9.66
C HIS A 177 4.00 7.64 9.50
N VAL A 178 4.12 8.88 9.02
CA VAL A 178 2.94 9.69 8.67
C VAL A 178 2.07 8.91 7.69
N ASN A 179 0.83 8.65 8.08
CA ASN A 179 -0.08 7.81 7.31
C ASN A 179 -1.24 8.60 6.72
N ASP A 180 -1.69 9.68 7.37
CA ASP A 180 -2.95 10.31 6.98
C ASP A 180 -2.94 11.84 7.12
N ILE A 181 -3.73 12.52 6.28
CA ILE A 181 -3.98 13.96 6.29
C ILE A 181 -5.43 14.30 5.91
N ASP A 182 -6.09 15.15 6.71
CA ASP A 182 -7.41 15.70 6.34
C ASP A 182 -7.43 17.23 6.46
N PHE A 183 -8.32 17.91 5.71
CA PHE A 183 -8.39 19.37 5.65
C PHE A 183 -9.75 19.90 6.11
N LYS A 184 -9.72 20.95 6.92
CA LYS A 184 -10.94 21.70 7.27
C LYS A 184 -10.76 23.19 7.08
N ASN A 185 -11.76 23.82 6.47
CA ASN A 185 -11.79 25.27 6.29
C ASN A 185 -12.63 25.91 7.40
N TYR A 186 -11.99 26.70 8.27
CA TYR A 186 -12.64 27.45 9.35
C TYR A 186 -13.04 28.87 8.92
N GLY A 187 -13.16 29.13 7.62
CA GLY A 187 -13.51 30.41 7.02
C GLY A 187 -12.30 31.33 6.83
N THR A 188 -11.65 31.75 7.92
CA THR A 188 -10.50 32.68 7.84
C THR A 188 -9.16 31.99 7.73
N TRP A 189 -9.10 30.69 7.98
CA TRP A 189 -7.91 29.85 7.89
C TRP A 189 -8.33 28.40 7.60
N GLU A 190 -7.40 27.64 7.05
CA GLU A 190 -7.53 26.21 6.79
C GLU A 190 -6.62 25.44 7.75
N SER A 191 -7.14 24.33 8.27
CA SER A 191 -6.38 23.35 9.03
C SER A 191 -5.99 22.15 8.18
N MET A 192 -4.97 21.45 8.65
CA MET A 192 -4.59 20.12 8.20
C MET A 192 -4.49 19.25 9.45
N LEU A 193 -5.36 18.26 9.57
CA LEU A 193 -5.25 17.18 10.55
C LEU A 193 -4.25 16.17 10.02
N ILE A 194 -3.44 15.59 10.90
CA ILE A 194 -2.35 14.71 10.51
C ILE A 194 -2.28 13.58 11.53
N SER A 195 -2.20 12.35 11.03
CA SER A 195 -1.86 11.18 11.83
C SER A 195 -0.38 10.83 11.68
N ILE A 196 0.31 10.73 12.81
CA ILE A 196 1.71 10.32 12.90
C ILE A 196 1.75 8.98 13.64
N ARG A 197 1.65 7.89 12.87
CA ARG A 197 1.36 6.54 13.38
C ARG A 197 2.36 6.10 14.44
N ASP A 198 3.65 6.19 14.12
CA ASP A 198 4.70 5.67 15.00
C ASP A 198 4.94 6.58 16.20
N PHE A 199 4.38 7.79 16.17
CA PHE A 199 4.35 8.67 17.34
C PHE A 199 3.11 8.43 18.21
N ASN A 200 2.16 7.61 17.76
CA ASN A 200 0.85 7.47 18.42
C ASN A 200 0.15 8.82 18.59
N LEU A 201 0.28 9.73 17.62
CA LEU A 201 -0.06 11.15 17.80
C LEU A 201 -0.86 11.71 16.63
N MET A 202 -1.98 12.37 16.96
CA MET A 202 -2.72 13.25 16.06
C MET A 202 -2.32 14.69 16.30
N ILE A 203 -2.09 15.44 15.23
CA ILE A 203 -1.88 16.90 15.31
C ILE A 203 -2.77 17.63 14.31
N GLU A 204 -3.24 18.81 14.70
CA GLU A 204 -3.88 19.75 13.80
C GLU A 204 -2.95 20.94 13.60
N VAL A 205 -2.63 21.21 12.34
CA VAL A 205 -1.78 22.30 11.91
C VAL A 205 -2.64 23.42 11.35
N ASN A 206 -2.32 24.67 11.68
CA ASN A 206 -2.80 25.83 10.94
C ASN A 206 -2.12 25.85 9.57
N PHE A 207 -2.75 25.20 8.60
CA PHE A 207 -2.22 25.00 7.26
C PHE A 207 -2.02 26.32 6.54
N THR A 208 -2.91 27.31 6.73
CA THR A 208 -2.76 28.65 6.15
C THR A 208 -1.44 29.33 6.53
N ARG A 209 -0.92 29.09 7.74
CA ARG A 209 0.40 29.58 8.16
C ARG A 209 1.52 28.64 7.70
N ALA A 210 1.33 27.32 7.83
CA ALA A 210 2.35 26.33 7.49
C ALA A 210 2.74 26.37 5.99
N GLN A 211 1.78 26.65 5.10
CA GLN A 211 2.04 26.76 3.66
C GLN A 211 3.04 27.87 3.30
N ASP A 212 3.22 28.89 4.16
CA ASP A 212 4.14 30.01 3.97
C ASP A 212 5.52 29.80 4.61
N ARG A 213 5.74 28.66 5.27
CA ARG A 213 7.03 28.32 5.86
C ARG A 213 7.94 27.58 4.90
N THR A 214 9.23 27.71 5.17
CA THR A 214 10.28 26.88 4.54
C THR A 214 10.63 25.64 5.36
N LYS A 215 10.14 25.56 6.61
CA LYS A 215 10.39 24.48 7.57
C LYS A 215 9.17 24.34 8.47
N ALA A 216 8.84 23.10 8.85
CA ALA A 216 7.81 22.85 9.85
C ALA A 216 8.15 23.52 11.18
N ASN A 217 7.14 23.83 12.00
CA ASN A 217 7.38 24.47 13.28
C ASN A 217 6.30 24.12 14.30
N TYR A 218 6.71 23.91 15.57
CA TYR A 218 5.78 23.61 16.65
C TYR A 218 4.65 24.65 16.76
N SER A 219 4.94 25.92 16.48
CA SER A 219 3.94 26.97 16.61
C SER A 219 2.82 26.81 15.60
N ASP A 220 3.03 26.08 14.50
CA ASP A 220 2.01 25.76 13.48
C ASP A 220 0.88 24.89 14.02
N ILE A 221 1.18 24.05 15.01
CA ILE A 221 0.24 23.13 15.63
C ILE A 221 -0.70 23.89 16.56
N VAL A 222 -2.00 23.73 16.35
CA VAL A 222 -3.07 24.38 17.12
C VAL A 222 -3.83 23.42 18.02
N TRP A 223 -3.67 22.11 17.82
CA TRP A 223 -4.27 21.05 18.62
C TRP A 223 -3.45 19.76 18.45
N TRP A 224 -3.41 18.91 19.47
CA TRP A 224 -2.83 17.57 19.40
C TRP A 224 -3.53 16.61 20.38
N TYR A 225 -3.55 15.31 20.08
CA TYR A 225 -4.08 14.28 20.96
C TYR A 225 -3.31 12.97 20.73
N GLY A 226 -2.98 12.25 21.79
CA GLY A 226 -2.21 11.01 21.71
C GLY A 226 -0.93 11.03 22.55
N GLY A 227 0.04 10.23 22.12
CA GLY A 227 1.23 9.80 22.86
C GLY A 227 1.11 8.34 23.29
N ASP A 228 2.26 7.72 23.63
CA ASP A 228 2.40 6.27 23.85
C ASP A 228 1.46 5.61 24.87
N ASN A 229 0.81 6.39 25.74
CA ASN A 229 -0.11 5.89 26.76
C ASN A 229 -1.58 6.27 26.47
N VAL A 230 -1.86 6.82 25.29
CA VAL A 230 -3.19 7.35 24.91
C VAL A 230 -3.70 6.66 23.66
N LEU A 231 -2.91 6.65 22.59
CA LEU A 231 -3.22 5.96 21.33
C LEU A 231 -2.17 4.90 21.06
N LYS A 232 -2.46 3.97 20.14
CA LYS A 232 -1.50 3.00 19.65
C LYS A 232 -1.69 2.72 18.16
N CYS A 233 -0.68 3.14 17.37
CA CYS A 233 -0.63 3.03 15.92
C CYS A 233 -1.88 3.59 15.22
N PRO A 234 -2.28 4.86 15.50
CA PRO A 234 -3.55 5.38 15.04
C PRO A 234 -3.55 5.72 13.54
N HIS A 235 -4.75 5.80 12.95
CA HIS A 235 -5.00 6.13 11.55
C HIS A 235 -6.23 7.03 11.38
N ASN A 236 -6.48 7.46 10.13
CA ASN A 236 -7.57 8.29 9.64
C ASN A 236 -8.20 9.22 10.69
N PRO A 237 -7.57 10.36 10.95
CA PRO A 237 -8.19 11.38 11.76
C PRO A 237 -9.16 12.19 10.88
N GLU A 238 -10.44 12.10 11.17
CA GLU A 238 -11.49 12.80 10.41
C GLU A 238 -12.17 13.90 11.25
N TYR A 239 -12.45 15.06 10.65
CA TYR A 239 -13.27 16.09 11.29
C TYR A 239 -14.76 15.78 11.24
N LEU A 240 -15.40 15.69 12.40
CA LEU A 240 -16.86 15.52 12.46
C LEU A 240 -17.64 16.85 12.36
N PRO A 241 -18.92 16.82 11.92
CA PRO A 241 -19.77 17.99 11.79
C PRO A 241 -20.04 18.75 13.12
N ASP A 242 -20.05 18.05 14.24
CA ASP A 242 -20.22 18.63 15.59
C ASP A 242 -18.94 19.28 16.14
N GLY A 243 -17.81 19.08 15.45
CA GLY A 243 -16.50 19.61 15.82
C GLY A 243 -15.64 18.63 16.61
N ASN A 244 -16.12 17.41 16.88
CA ASN A 244 -15.29 16.31 17.37
C ASN A 244 -14.34 15.82 16.28
N ILE A 245 -13.38 15.00 16.68
CA ILE A 245 -12.43 14.35 15.79
C ILE A 245 -12.61 12.84 15.95
N LEU A 246 -12.92 12.16 14.85
CA LEU A 246 -12.94 10.70 14.76
C LEU A 246 -11.51 10.21 14.58
N ILE A 247 -11.14 9.15 15.30
CA ILE A 247 -9.82 8.55 15.26
C ILE A 247 -9.98 7.03 15.23
N VAL A 248 -9.22 6.38 14.35
CA VAL A 248 -9.02 4.93 14.38
C VAL A 248 -7.81 4.62 15.25
N ASP A 249 -8.02 3.93 16.37
CA ASP A 249 -6.96 3.51 17.29
C ASP A 249 -6.65 2.02 17.08
N SER A 250 -5.81 1.75 16.08
CA SER A 250 -5.72 0.44 15.43
C SER A 250 -5.30 -0.70 16.36
N GLU A 251 -4.28 -0.51 17.20
CA GLU A 251 -3.82 -1.57 18.12
C GLU A 251 -4.70 -1.73 19.36
N HIS A 252 -5.56 -0.75 19.65
CA HIS A 252 -6.59 -0.88 20.66
C HIS A 252 -7.90 -1.45 20.10
N TYR A 253 -7.98 -1.71 18.79
CA TYR A 253 -9.18 -2.20 18.13
C TYR A 253 -10.39 -1.32 18.45
N SER A 254 -10.21 0.00 18.41
CA SER A 254 -11.26 0.94 18.76
C SER A 254 -11.37 2.11 17.78
N LEU A 255 -12.59 2.60 17.65
CA LEU A 255 -12.95 3.85 16.98
C LEU A 255 -13.37 4.83 18.07
N ILE A 256 -12.78 6.02 18.11
CA ILE A 256 -13.06 7.01 19.15
C ILE A 256 -13.42 8.36 18.57
N GLU A 257 -14.33 9.06 19.25
CA GLU A 257 -14.61 10.47 18.99
C GLU A 257 -14.11 11.32 20.13
N VAL A 258 -13.15 12.16 19.84
CA VAL A 258 -12.53 13.05 20.81
C VAL A 258 -13.16 14.43 20.69
N ASN A 259 -13.69 14.93 21.80
CA ASN A 259 -14.07 16.33 21.88
C ASN A 259 -12.85 17.21 21.71
N ARG A 260 -12.83 18.00 20.63
CA ARG A 260 -11.67 18.81 20.27
C ARG A 260 -11.29 19.82 21.36
N THR A 261 -12.25 20.31 22.13
CA THR A 261 -12.01 21.32 23.18
C THR A 261 -11.60 20.69 24.51
N THR A 262 -12.34 19.69 24.99
CA THR A 262 -12.10 19.08 26.31
C THR A 262 -11.06 17.97 26.28
N LYS A 263 -10.77 17.40 25.10
CA LYS A 263 -9.93 16.21 24.90
C LYS A 263 -10.50 14.93 25.53
N GLU A 264 -11.78 14.96 25.89
CA GLU A 264 -12.47 13.78 26.41
C GLU A 264 -13.01 12.94 25.26
N ILE A 265 -13.01 11.62 25.44
CA ILE A 265 -13.67 10.69 24.51
C ILE A 265 -15.17 10.79 24.77
N GLU A 266 -15.94 11.20 23.78
CA GLU A 266 -17.41 11.33 23.86
C GLU A 266 -18.15 10.12 23.31
N TRP A 267 -17.48 9.35 22.45
CA TRP A 267 -17.96 8.08 21.94
C TRP A 267 -16.78 7.14 21.69
N GLU A 268 -16.99 5.86 21.94
CA GLU A 268 -16.01 4.80 21.71
C GLU A 268 -16.73 3.53 21.28
N TRP A 269 -16.16 2.86 20.30
CA TRP A 269 -16.54 1.50 19.91
C TRP A 269 -15.29 0.64 19.80
N GLU A 270 -15.08 -0.21 20.81
CA GLU A 270 -14.00 -1.20 20.86
C GLU A 270 -14.56 -2.58 20.51
N ASN A 271 -13.97 -3.26 19.53
CA ASN A 271 -14.39 -4.61 19.16
C ASN A 271 -13.30 -5.43 18.49
N SER A 272 -12.46 -6.07 19.31
CA SER A 272 -11.39 -6.98 18.83
C SER A 272 -11.88 -8.31 18.26
N GLU A 273 -13.18 -8.62 18.32
CA GLU A 273 -13.75 -9.82 17.67
C GLU A 273 -14.09 -9.54 16.20
N ILE A 274 -14.33 -8.27 15.85
CA ILE A 274 -14.67 -7.82 14.50
C ILE A 274 -13.45 -7.20 13.83
N MET A 275 -12.75 -6.30 14.51
CA MET A 275 -11.61 -5.57 13.95
C MET A 275 -10.31 -6.29 14.26
N SER A 276 -9.45 -6.44 13.26
CA SER A 276 -8.11 -7.02 13.42
C SER A 276 -6.99 -5.97 13.29
N TRP A 277 -7.14 -5.01 12.38
CA TRP A 277 -6.25 -3.86 12.24
C TRP A 277 -6.98 -2.75 11.47
N PRO A 278 -7.92 -2.03 12.12
CA PRO A 278 -8.70 -1.01 11.44
C PRO A 278 -7.76 0.13 11.01
N ARG A 279 -7.85 0.57 9.76
CA ARG A 279 -6.94 1.56 9.17
C ARG A 279 -7.63 2.86 8.80
N ASP A 280 -8.93 2.82 8.67
CA ASP A 280 -9.67 3.96 8.14
C ASP A 280 -11.14 3.87 8.61
N CYS A 281 -11.74 5.02 8.88
CA CYS A 281 -13.12 5.13 9.32
C CYS A 281 -13.70 6.51 8.98
N ASP A 282 -14.63 6.53 8.03
CA ASP A 282 -15.26 7.77 7.57
C ASP A 282 -16.73 7.90 7.97
N ILE A 283 -17.17 9.13 8.20
CA ILE A 283 -18.58 9.46 8.29
C ILE A 283 -19.28 9.31 6.93
N MET A 284 -20.36 8.54 6.90
CA MET A 284 -21.21 8.49 5.72
C MET A 284 -22.16 9.70 5.70
N GLY A 285 -22.91 9.90 4.61
CA GLY A 285 -23.93 10.96 4.50
C GLY A 285 -25.01 10.98 5.62
N ASN A 286 -25.05 9.95 6.48
CA ASN A 286 -25.76 9.95 7.75
C ASN A 286 -24.74 9.91 8.92
N PRO A 287 -24.75 10.89 9.84
CA PRO A 287 -23.77 10.99 10.94
C PRO A 287 -23.84 9.86 11.98
N ASN A 288 -24.83 8.96 11.87
CA ASN A 288 -24.92 7.76 12.70
C ASN A 288 -24.35 6.51 12.01
N ARG A 289 -23.79 6.63 10.80
CA ARG A 289 -23.20 5.51 10.06
C ARG A 289 -21.74 5.81 9.75
N TYR A 290 -20.86 4.90 10.14
CA TYR A 290 -19.45 4.95 9.82
C TYR A 290 -19.09 3.84 8.83
N LEU A 291 -18.35 4.20 7.81
CA LEU A 291 -17.70 3.26 6.90
C LEU A 291 -16.35 2.93 7.52
N VAL A 292 -16.13 1.69 7.90
CA VAL A 292 -14.90 1.24 8.55
C VAL A 292 -14.12 0.34 7.60
N THR A 293 -12.86 0.65 7.40
CA THR A 293 -11.92 -0.14 6.61
C THR A 293 -10.96 -0.87 7.53
N ASP A 294 -11.11 -2.19 7.56
CA ASP A 294 -10.18 -3.11 8.22
C ASP A 294 -9.31 -3.83 7.19
N VAL A 295 -8.21 -4.43 7.65
CA VAL A 295 -7.33 -5.24 6.79
C VAL A 295 -8.05 -6.44 6.16
N ASP A 296 -9.04 -7.00 6.86
CA ASP A 296 -9.77 -8.19 6.42
C ASP A 296 -11.05 -7.86 5.62
N GLU A 297 -11.76 -6.79 5.99
CA GLU A 297 -13.04 -6.42 5.40
C GLU A 297 -13.36 -4.92 5.53
N VAL A 298 -14.32 -4.46 4.73
CA VAL A 298 -14.92 -3.12 4.87
C VAL A 298 -16.36 -3.30 5.35
N PHE A 299 -16.79 -2.52 6.33
CA PHE A 299 -18.14 -2.66 6.89
C PHE A 299 -18.77 -1.32 7.27
N ILE A 300 -20.10 -1.30 7.35
CA ILE A 300 -20.84 -0.13 7.82
C ILE A 300 -21.27 -0.37 9.26
N LEU A 301 -20.82 0.51 10.15
CA LEU A 301 -21.16 0.52 11.57
C LEU A 301 -22.27 1.53 11.86
N ASN A 302 -23.30 1.10 12.58
CA ASN A 302 -24.27 2.01 13.18
C ASN A 302 -23.73 2.52 14.52
N LYS A 303 -23.35 3.80 14.58
CA LYS A 303 -22.80 4.45 15.78
C LYS A 303 -23.73 4.35 17.01
N THR A 304 -25.04 4.39 16.80
CA THR A 304 -26.03 4.44 17.90
C THR A 304 -26.28 3.06 18.49
N SER A 305 -26.43 2.02 17.66
CA SER A 305 -26.70 0.66 18.14
C SER A 305 -25.43 -0.16 18.36
N GLY A 306 -24.30 0.21 17.74
CA GLY A 306 -23.08 -0.58 17.68
C GLY A 306 -23.17 -1.79 16.74
N GLU A 307 -24.22 -1.89 15.93
CA GLU A 307 -24.44 -2.99 15.00
C GLU A 307 -23.72 -2.77 13.67
N VAL A 308 -23.14 -3.83 13.12
CA VAL A 308 -22.61 -3.85 11.75
C VAL A 308 -23.75 -4.14 10.79
N GLU A 309 -24.10 -3.16 9.95
CA GLU A 309 -25.26 -3.19 9.06
C GLU A 309 -24.97 -3.88 7.72
N LEU A 310 -23.75 -3.74 7.21
CA LEU A 310 -23.28 -4.34 5.96
C LEU A 310 -21.81 -4.74 6.09
N ARG A 311 -21.44 -5.87 5.48
CA ARG A 311 -20.06 -6.33 5.35
C ARG A 311 -19.72 -6.56 3.90
N ILE A 312 -18.57 -6.06 3.47
CA ILE A 312 -17.97 -6.30 2.17
C ILE A 312 -16.71 -7.12 2.45
N PRO A 313 -16.63 -8.39 1.99
CA PRO A 313 -15.52 -9.29 2.30
C PRO A 313 -14.27 -8.98 1.45
N HIS A 314 -13.92 -7.71 1.41
CA HIS A 314 -12.75 -7.13 0.78
C HIS A 314 -12.20 -6.08 1.74
N GLY A 315 -11.09 -6.40 2.39
CA GLY A 315 -10.32 -5.43 3.15
C GLY A 315 -9.48 -4.54 2.25
N GLY A 316 -8.96 -3.48 2.85
CA GLY A 316 -8.22 -2.44 2.16
C GLY A 316 -7.42 -1.63 3.15
N TYR A 317 -6.59 -0.71 2.64
CA TYR A 317 -5.98 0.31 3.50
C TYR A 317 -6.98 1.44 3.75
N GLU A 318 -7.75 1.80 2.72
CA GLU A 318 -8.76 2.85 2.77
C GLU A 318 -9.99 2.47 1.93
N ALA A 319 -11.15 2.97 2.32
CA ALA A 319 -12.38 2.93 1.54
C ALA A 319 -13.22 4.17 1.73
N ASP A 320 -13.76 4.66 0.63
CA ASP A 320 -14.29 6.00 0.52
C ASP A 320 -15.79 5.95 0.15
N TYR A 321 -16.63 6.74 0.81
CA TYR A 321 -18.08 6.76 0.57
C TYR A 321 -18.48 7.84 -0.45
N ILE A 322 -19.07 7.42 -1.56
CA ILE A 322 -19.51 8.31 -2.63
C ILE A 322 -21.02 8.60 -2.49
N ASP A 323 -21.34 9.72 -1.84
CA ASP A 323 -22.72 10.21 -1.62
C ASP A 323 -23.57 10.21 -2.90
N SER A 324 -23.01 10.71 -4.00
CA SER A 324 -23.77 10.98 -5.23
C SER A 324 -24.31 9.71 -5.91
N THR A 325 -23.65 8.58 -5.68
CA THR A 325 -23.98 7.27 -6.26
C THR A 325 -24.43 6.25 -5.21
N ASN A 326 -24.34 6.60 -3.92
CA ASN A 326 -24.54 5.70 -2.79
C ASN A 326 -23.69 4.41 -2.93
N THR A 327 -22.40 4.60 -3.16
CA THR A 327 -21.43 3.53 -3.36
C THR A 327 -20.23 3.67 -2.44
N ILE A 328 -19.53 2.56 -2.22
CA ILE A 328 -18.30 2.45 -1.43
C ILE A 328 -17.18 2.07 -2.40
N LEU A 329 -16.14 2.88 -2.45
CA LEU A 329 -14.95 2.66 -3.28
C LEU A 329 -13.83 2.11 -2.39
N ILE A 330 -13.27 0.96 -2.74
CA ILE A 330 -12.29 0.26 -1.89
C ILE A 330 -10.98 0.09 -2.64
N GLY A 331 -9.88 0.52 -2.03
CA GLY A 331 -8.52 0.24 -2.47
C GLY A 331 -8.10 -1.14 -1.97
N GLY A 332 -7.90 -2.10 -2.87
CA GLY A 332 -7.65 -3.50 -2.53
C GLY A 332 -6.26 -3.80 -1.97
N ASP A 333 -5.61 -2.84 -1.32
CA ASP A 333 -4.30 -2.96 -0.69
C ASP A 333 -3.34 -3.75 -1.58
N THR A 334 -2.97 -4.99 -1.21
CA THR A 334 -1.97 -5.82 -1.90
C THR A 334 -2.44 -6.62 -3.13
N ASN A 335 -3.73 -6.60 -3.49
CA ASN A 335 -4.22 -7.40 -4.62
C ASN A 335 -4.28 -6.65 -5.95
N GLY A 336 -3.99 -5.34 -5.95
CA GLY A 336 -3.95 -4.51 -7.15
C GLY A 336 -5.30 -4.32 -7.82
N LYS A 337 -6.38 -4.33 -7.04
CA LYS A 337 -7.72 -4.03 -7.52
C LYS A 337 -8.33 -2.86 -6.78
N ILE A 338 -9.21 -2.17 -7.48
CA ILE A 338 -10.12 -1.21 -6.89
C ILE A 338 -11.51 -1.74 -7.16
N TRP A 339 -12.39 -1.63 -6.18
CA TRP A 339 -13.76 -2.08 -6.31
C TRP A 339 -14.72 -0.99 -5.89
N GLU A 340 -15.87 -0.98 -6.53
CA GLU A 340 -16.97 -0.13 -6.10
C GLU A 340 -18.19 -1.00 -5.81
N PHE A 341 -18.80 -0.81 -4.66
CA PHE A 341 -19.95 -1.58 -4.19
C PHE A 341 -21.12 -0.65 -3.89
N ASN A 342 -22.35 -1.08 -4.17
CA ASN A 342 -23.52 -0.37 -3.72
C ASN A 342 -23.66 -0.47 -2.20
N ALA A 343 -23.80 0.66 -1.51
CA ALA A 343 -23.74 0.74 -0.05
C ALA A 343 -25.00 0.19 0.68
N ASP A 344 -26.09 -0.06 -0.05
CA ASP A 344 -27.31 -0.67 0.54
C ASP A 344 -27.30 -2.20 0.39
N THR A 345 -26.72 -2.72 -0.69
CA THR A 345 -26.85 -4.13 -1.08
C THR A 345 -25.55 -4.91 -0.99
N GLY A 346 -24.39 -4.25 -0.91
CA GLY A 346 -23.07 -4.87 -0.98
C GLY A 346 -22.75 -5.48 -2.35
N VAL A 347 -23.54 -5.17 -3.39
CA VAL A 347 -23.30 -5.69 -4.75
C VAL A 347 -22.25 -4.83 -5.44
N LYS A 348 -21.22 -5.49 -5.99
CA LYS A 348 -20.18 -4.83 -6.79
C LYS A 348 -20.76 -4.22 -8.06
N VAL A 349 -20.49 -2.94 -8.29
CA VAL A 349 -20.95 -2.17 -9.46
C VAL A 349 -19.81 -1.82 -10.42
N TRP A 350 -18.57 -1.75 -9.92
CA TRP A 350 -17.38 -1.48 -10.74
C TRP A 350 -16.14 -2.19 -10.18
N GLU A 351 -15.18 -2.47 -11.06
CA GLU A 351 -13.89 -3.05 -10.71
C GLU A 351 -12.82 -2.52 -11.67
N TRP A 352 -11.67 -2.17 -11.13
CA TRP A 352 -10.45 -1.90 -11.86
C TRP A 352 -9.29 -2.73 -11.33
N GLY A 353 -8.27 -2.90 -12.18
CA GLY A 353 -7.11 -3.70 -11.87
C GLY A 353 -7.33 -5.17 -12.22
N LYS A 354 -6.42 -5.75 -13.00
CA LYS A 354 -6.51 -7.17 -13.36
C LYS A 354 -6.26 -8.07 -12.14
N GLY A 355 -5.56 -7.55 -11.12
CA GLY A 355 -4.95 -8.34 -10.06
C GLY A 355 -3.94 -9.34 -10.61
N GLY A 356 -2.93 -9.70 -9.82
CA GLY A 356 -2.11 -10.87 -10.15
C GLY A 356 -0.95 -10.65 -11.12
N GLY A 357 -0.33 -9.46 -11.18
CA GLY A 357 1.06 -9.33 -11.68
C GLY A 357 2.01 -10.42 -11.12
N PRO A 358 1.94 -10.75 -9.81
CA PRO A 358 2.65 -11.89 -9.21
C PRO A 358 2.23 -13.25 -9.78
N VAL A 359 0.93 -13.43 -10.07
CA VAL A 359 0.39 -14.67 -10.64
C VAL A 359 0.87 -14.86 -12.08
N ILE A 360 0.95 -13.79 -12.88
CA ILE A 360 1.49 -13.82 -14.24
C ILE A 360 2.99 -14.14 -14.19
N LEU A 361 3.76 -13.46 -13.35
CA LEU A 361 5.19 -13.73 -13.13
C LEU A 361 5.44 -15.18 -12.70
N ALA A 362 4.67 -15.68 -11.72
CA ALA A 362 4.75 -17.04 -11.24
C ALA A 362 4.43 -18.04 -12.36
N ARG A 363 3.35 -17.85 -13.11
CA ARG A 363 2.95 -18.74 -14.22
C ARG A 363 3.99 -18.78 -15.34
N VAL A 364 4.60 -17.65 -15.70
CA VAL A 364 5.64 -17.61 -16.74
C VAL A 364 6.92 -18.31 -16.25
N ASN A 365 7.36 -18.05 -15.02
CA ASN A 365 8.53 -18.71 -14.43
C ASN A 365 8.31 -20.23 -14.27
N LEU A 366 7.12 -20.66 -13.83
CA LEU A 366 6.72 -22.07 -13.75
C LEU A 366 6.71 -22.74 -15.13
N SER A 367 6.25 -22.04 -16.17
CA SER A 367 6.24 -22.56 -17.54
C SER A 367 7.66 -22.77 -18.08
N ILE A 368 8.57 -21.82 -17.82
CA ILE A 368 9.99 -21.92 -18.21
C ILE A 368 10.67 -23.07 -17.47
N LEU A 369 10.38 -23.24 -16.17
CA LEU A 369 10.91 -24.34 -15.35
C LEU A 369 10.39 -25.70 -15.85
N ALA A 370 9.10 -25.82 -16.14
CA ALA A 370 8.50 -27.05 -16.65
C ALA A 370 9.08 -27.45 -18.01
N ILE A 371 9.34 -26.49 -18.91
CA ILE A 371 10.01 -26.75 -20.19
C ILE A 371 11.44 -27.28 -19.99
N PHE A 372 12.17 -26.71 -19.03
CA PHE A 372 13.53 -27.17 -18.68
C PHE A 372 13.54 -28.60 -18.13
N GLU A 373 12.58 -28.92 -17.26
CA GLU A 373 12.40 -30.23 -16.66
C GLU A 373 12.10 -31.29 -17.72
N VAL A 374 11.13 -31.04 -18.61
CA VAL A 374 10.81 -31.93 -19.74
C VAL A 374 12.04 -32.17 -20.62
N TYR A 375 12.80 -31.11 -20.91
CA TYR A 375 14.04 -31.23 -21.67
C TYR A 375 15.11 -32.07 -20.93
N TRP A 376 15.31 -31.86 -19.63
CA TRP A 376 16.26 -32.65 -18.83
C TRP A 376 15.91 -34.13 -18.80
N VAL A 377 14.62 -34.45 -18.68
CA VAL A 377 14.13 -35.82 -18.84
C VAL A 377 14.50 -36.34 -20.22
N LEU A 378 14.19 -35.62 -21.31
CA LEU A 378 14.54 -36.05 -22.67
C LEU A 378 16.05 -36.27 -22.86
N VAL A 379 16.91 -35.40 -22.32
CA VAL A 379 18.38 -35.55 -22.37
C VAL A 379 18.83 -36.80 -21.64
N ILE A 380 18.36 -37.02 -20.41
CA ILE A 380 18.72 -38.19 -19.60
C ILE A 380 18.27 -39.47 -20.31
N PHE A 381 17.08 -39.49 -20.89
CA PHE A 381 16.55 -40.65 -21.60
C PHE A 381 17.18 -40.87 -22.99
N SER A 382 17.80 -39.85 -23.60
CA SER A 382 18.60 -39.98 -24.83
C SER A 382 19.98 -40.62 -24.61
N GLN A 383 20.44 -40.77 -23.36
CA GLN A 383 21.73 -41.39 -23.06
C GLN A 383 21.61 -42.92 -22.99
N ASN A 384 22.51 -43.63 -23.69
CA ASN A 384 22.47 -45.10 -23.81
C ASN A 384 22.54 -45.87 -22.48
N LYS A 385 22.98 -45.27 -21.35
CA LYS A 385 23.02 -45.87 -20.00
C LYS A 385 22.99 -44.79 -18.89
N PRO A 386 21.83 -44.20 -18.57
CA PRO A 386 21.74 -43.22 -17.50
C PRO A 386 21.79 -43.94 -16.14
N LYS A 387 22.51 -43.42 -15.16
CA LYS A 387 22.47 -43.98 -13.79
C LYS A 387 21.04 -43.87 -13.26
N LYS A 388 20.51 -44.92 -12.62
CA LYS A 388 19.09 -44.98 -12.18
C LYS A 388 18.65 -43.77 -11.34
N TRP A 389 19.52 -43.22 -10.50
CA TRP A 389 19.21 -42.04 -9.67
C TRP A 389 18.98 -40.77 -10.50
N LEU A 390 19.65 -40.60 -11.66
CA LEU A 390 19.40 -39.50 -12.59
C LEU A 390 17.98 -39.56 -13.20
N LYS A 391 17.31 -40.70 -13.17
CA LYS A 391 15.91 -40.83 -13.64
C LYS A 391 14.88 -40.47 -12.57
N ILE A 392 15.24 -40.57 -11.30
CA ILE A 392 14.31 -40.43 -10.16
C ILE A 392 14.44 -39.05 -9.52
N LEU A 393 15.66 -38.50 -9.47
CA LEU A 393 15.93 -37.18 -8.89
C LEU A 393 15.08 -36.06 -9.51
N PRO A 394 14.89 -35.98 -10.84
CA PRO A 394 14.06 -34.94 -11.45
C PRO A 394 12.59 -35.09 -11.06
N LEU A 395 12.07 -36.32 -11.02
CA LEU A 395 10.67 -36.56 -10.62
C LEU A 395 10.41 -36.24 -9.15
N VAL A 396 11.36 -36.55 -8.26
CA VAL A 396 11.27 -36.21 -6.84
C VAL A 396 11.44 -34.71 -6.62
N ALA A 397 12.34 -34.05 -7.36
CA ALA A 397 12.47 -32.59 -7.35
C ALA A 397 11.19 -31.92 -7.88
N LEU A 398 10.57 -32.45 -8.94
CA LEU A 398 9.29 -31.97 -9.48
C LEU A 398 8.17 -32.05 -8.44
N ILE A 399 7.99 -33.21 -7.79
CA ILE A 399 6.97 -33.39 -6.76
C ILE A 399 7.29 -32.50 -5.54
N ALA A 400 8.55 -32.39 -5.14
CA ALA A 400 8.94 -31.55 -4.01
C ALA A 400 8.74 -30.06 -4.30
N ILE A 401 9.01 -29.59 -5.52
CA ILE A 401 8.80 -28.20 -5.93
C ILE A 401 7.31 -27.92 -6.12
N GLU A 402 6.52 -28.82 -6.72
CA GLU A 402 5.06 -28.64 -6.81
C GLU A 402 4.41 -28.63 -5.44
N LEU A 403 4.80 -29.53 -4.53
CA LEU A 403 4.32 -29.50 -3.15
C LEU A 403 4.81 -28.25 -2.42
N PHE A 404 6.07 -27.85 -2.57
CA PHE A 404 6.58 -26.61 -1.98
C PHE A 404 5.83 -25.40 -2.50
N VAL A 405 5.54 -25.30 -3.80
CA VAL A 405 4.79 -24.19 -4.39
C VAL A 405 3.32 -24.21 -3.95
N ILE A 406 2.64 -25.36 -3.92
CA ILE A 406 1.24 -25.42 -3.47
C ILE A 406 1.11 -25.08 -1.98
N PHE A 407 2.01 -25.62 -1.14
CA PHE A 407 1.98 -25.38 0.29
C PHE A 407 2.54 -24.01 0.68
N ASP A 408 3.60 -23.49 0.06
CA ASP A 408 4.05 -22.11 0.30
C ASP A 408 3.10 -21.10 -0.33
N PHE A 409 2.39 -21.35 -1.43
CA PHE A 409 1.42 -20.36 -1.91
C PHE A 409 0.21 -20.29 -0.99
N GLN A 410 -0.25 -21.42 -0.46
CA GLN A 410 -1.35 -21.47 0.51
C GLN A 410 -0.92 -20.93 1.88
N ILE A 411 0.30 -21.25 2.35
CA ILE A 411 0.86 -20.72 3.59
C ILE A 411 1.25 -19.26 3.39
N VAL A 412 1.79 -18.83 2.26
CA VAL A 412 2.10 -17.41 2.02
C VAL A 412 0.81 -16.60 1.92
N HIS A 413 -0.21 -17.13 1.25
CA HIS A 413 -1.55 -16.56 1.23
C HIS A 413 -2.16 -16.50 2.66
N ASP A 414 -2.17 -17.60 3.39
CA ASP A 414 -2.88 -17.71 4.67
C ASP A 414 -2.05 -17.23 5.88
N PHE A 415 -0.74 -17.02 5.76
CA PHE A 415 0.17 -16.54 6.82
C PHE A 415 0.55 -15.06 6.64
N PHE A 416 0.62 -14.54 5.41
CA PHE A 416 0.98 -13.13 5.18
C PHE A 416 -0.22 -12.23 4.92
N PHE A 417 -1.34 -12.73 4.39
CA PHE A 417 -2.50 -11.88 4.09
C PHE A 417 -3.47 -11.71 5.26
N THR A 418 -3.28 -12.43 6.37
CA THR A 418 -4.08 -12.29 7.60
C THR A 418 -3.30 -11.75 8.80
N ARG A 419 -1.96 -11.59 8.74
CA ARG A 419 -1.15 -11.31 9.96
C ARG A 419 0.10 -10.44 9.81
N ALA A 420 0.37 -9.83 8.66
CA ALA A 420 1.66 -9.15 8.46
C ALA A 420 1.55 -7.69 8.03
N ILE A 421 1.03 -6.83 8.91
CA ILE A 421 1.43 -5.41 8.96
C ILE A 421 1.52 -5.00 10.44
N CYS A 422 2.74 -4.91 10.94
CA CYS A 422 3.11 -4.00 12.04
C CYS A 422 3.78 -2.79 11.40
#